data_AF-A0A852YCF2-F1
#
_entry.id   AF-A0A852YCF2-F1
#
_cell.length_a   1.000
_cell.length_b   1.000
_cell.length_c   1.000
_cell.angle_alpha   90.00
_cell.angle_beta   90.00
_cell.angle_gamma   90.00
#
_symmetry.space_group_name_H-M   'P 1'
#
loop_
_entity.id
_entity.type
_entity.pdbx_description
1 polymer ?
#
loop_
_entity_poly.entity_id
_entity_poly.type
_entity_poly.pdbx_seq_one_letter_code
_entity_poly.pdbx_strand_id
1 'polypeptide(L)'
;MGKRKGAEVVDPRIRVEQAVRAVMMRREGADYADIATELRISEAEAAEITRVGYGRLAAQTADELRIEVEDRLNGLLRRAHLDLRFADSQSARTALYRTILAIEGRRAQLLGLDLPKAGTGDE
;
A
#
# COMPACT_ATOMS: atom_id res chain seq x y z
N MET A 1 1.83 -7.07 48.31
CA MET A 1 1.70 -5.71 47.74
C MET A 1 2.37 -5.69 46.38
N GLY A 2 1.61 -5.66 45.30
CA GLY A 2 2.14 -5.53 43.93
C GLY A 2 1.14 -4.72 43.13
N LYS A 3 1.34 -3.39 43.08
CA LYS A 3 0.49 -2.47 42.33
C LYS A 3 0.59 -2.82 40.85
N ARG A 4 -0.46 -3.39 40.26
CA ARG A 4 -0.62 -3.43 38.80
C ARG A 4 -0.70 -1.97 38.34
N LYS A 5 0.37 -1.50 37.70
CA LYS A 5 0.45 -0.21 37.01
C LYS A 5 -0.75 -0.14 36.05
N GLY A 6 -1.48 0.97 36.11
CA GLY A 6 -2.73 1.17 35.38
C GLY A 6 -2.56 0.84 33.91
N ALA A 7 -3.38 -0.09 33.42
CA ALA A 7 -3.68 -0.16 32.01
C ALA A 7 -4.41 1.14 31.69
N GLU A 8 -3.68 2.11 31.15
CA GLU A 8 -4.25 3.32 30.60
C GLU A 8 -5.27 2.86 29.55
N VAL A 9 -6.55 3.14 29.80
CA VAL A 9 -7.62 2.78 28.89
C VAL A 9 -7.48 3.71 27.70
N VAL A 10 -6.65 3.33 26.73
CA VAL A 10 -6.48 4.07 25.48
C VAL A 10 -7.85 4.11 24.82
N ASP A 11 -8.31 5.32 24.52
CA ASP A 11 -9.60 5.55 23.87
C ASP A 11 -9.71 4.67 22.61
N PRO A 12 -10.75 3.84 22.47
CA PRO A 12 -10.97 3.02 21.29
C PRO A 12 -10.88 3.79 19.96
N ARG A 13 -11.24 5.08 19.95
CA ARG A 13 -11.12 5.96 18.77
C ARG A 13 -9.66 6.23 18.43
N ILE A 14 -8.83 6.54 19.42
CA ILE A 14 -7.38 6.74 19.22
C ILE A 14 -6.74 5.46 18.68
N ARG A 15 -7.12 4.29 19.23
CA ARG A 15 -6.68 2.99 18.71
C ARG A 15 -7.09 2.75 17.25
N VAL A 16 -8.27 3.22 16.84
CA VAL A 16 -8.73 3.12 15.44
C VAL A 16 -7.88 4.03 14.55
N GLU A 17 -7.69 5.28 14.94
CA GLU A 17 -6.90 6.27 14.18
C GLU A 17 -5.45 5.81 14.00
N GLN A 18 -4.83 5.32 15.09
CA GLN A 18 -3.49 4.75 15.04
C GLN A 18 -3.42 3.54 14.10
N ALA A 19 -4.46 2.69 14.06
CA ALA A 19 -4.49 1.54 13.16
C ALA A 19 -4.60 1.94 11.69
N VAL A 20 -5.44 2.93 11.37
CA VAL A 20 -5.53 3.48 10.01
C VAL A 20 -4.19 4.10 9.61
N ARG A 21 -3.60 4.91 10.49
CA ARG A 21 -2.30 5.56 10.23
C ARG A 21 -1.17 4.56 10.03
N ALA A 22 -1.09 3.53 10.88
CA ALA A 22 -0.09 2.47 10.76
C ALA A 22 -0.18 1.74 9.41
N VAL A 23 -1.41 1.48 8.92
CA VAL A 23 -1.58 0.85 7.61
C VAL A 23 -1.20 1.80 6.47
N MET A 24 -1.56 3.08 6.55
CA MET A 24 -1.13 4.06 5.54
C MET A 24 0.40 4.13 5.45
N MET A 25 1.09 4.19 6.58
CA MET A 25 2.56 4.20 6.63
C MET A 25 3.17 2.92 6.02
N ARG A 26 2.63 1.73 6.33
CA ARG A 26 3.07 0.49 5.66
C ARG A 26 2.88 0.54 4.15
N ARG A 27 1.79 1.12 3.69
CA ARG A 27 1.48 1.27 2.25
C ARG A 27 2.42 2.26 1.56
N GLU A 28 2.94 3.24 2.29
CA GLU A 28 3.97 4.19 1.86
C GLU A 28 5.38 3.61 1.89
N GLY A 29 5.56 2.41 2.48
CA GLY A 29 6.81 1.67 2.51
C GLY A 29 7.55 1.74 3.85
N ALA A 30 7.01 2.42 4.85
CA ALA A 30 7.59 2.48 6.19
C ALA A 30 7.64 1.09 6.83
N ASP A 31 8.69 0.77 7.58
CA ASP A 31 8.79 -0.46 8.36
C ASP A 31 8.10 -0.34 9.73
N TYR A 32 8.11 -1.41 10.55
CA TYR A 32 7.46 -1.37 11.85
C TYR A 32 8.20 -0.49 12.87
N ALA A 33 9.50 -0.29 12.71
CA ALA A 33 10.28 0.59 13.57
C ALA A 33 9.96 2.07 13.28
N ASP A 34 9.79 2.43 12.01
CA ASP A 34 9.33 3.75 11.58
C ASP A 34 7.94 4.08 12.16
N ILE A 35 7.02 3.10 12.09
CA ILE A 35 5.65 3.24 12.59
C ILE A 35 5.63 3.34 14.12
N ALA A 36 6.42 2.51 14.80
CA ALA A 36 6.54 2.54 16.26
C ALA A 36 7.04 3.90 16.74
N THR A 37 8.03 4.45 16.05
CA THR A 37 8.60 5.77 16.34
C THR A 37 7.56 6.88 16.14
N GLU A 38 6.88 6.90 14.99
CA GLU A 38 5.88 7.91 14.66
C GLU A 38 4.68 7.86 15.62
N LEU A 39 4.16 6.67 15.90
CA LEU A 39 2.97 6.48 16.74
C LEU A 39 3.29 6.44 18.24
N ARG A 40 4.58 6.49 18.62
CA ARG A 40 5.08 6.39 20.00
C ARG A 40 4.60 5.14 20.72
N ILE A 41 4.65 4.01 20.03
CA ILE A 41 4.28 2.68 20.53
C ILE A 41 5.47 1.72 20.38
N SER A 42 5.37 0.53 20.96
CA SER A 42 6.38 -0.50 20.71
C SER A 42 6.29 -1.06 19.29
N GLU A 43 7.40 -1.60 18.76
CA GLU A 43 7.41 -2.26 17.45
C GLU A 43 6.45 -3.47 17.39
N ALA A 44 6.34 -4.21 18.49
CA ALA A 44 5.36 -5.29 18.62
C ALA A 44 3.91 -4.78 18.54
N GLU A 45 3.61 -3.65 19.18
CA GLU A 45 2.30 -3.00 19.06
C GLU A 45 2.07 -2.43 17.65
N ALA A 46 3.10 -1.89 17.00
CA ALA A 46 3.02 -1.42 15.62
C ALA A 46 2.67 -2.58 14.66
N ALA A 47 3.31 -3.74 14.79
CA ALA A 47 2.97 -4.92 14.00
C ALA A 47 1.52 -5.37 14.25
N GLU A 48 1.09 -5.44 15.52
CA GLU A 48 -0.26 -5.89 15.88
C GLU A 48 -1.35 -4.91 15.43
N ILE A 49 -1.15 -3.60 15.64
CA ILE A 49 -2.13 -2.59 15.25
C ILE A 49 -2.24 -2.45 13.73
N THR A 50 -1.12 -2.58 13.00
CA THR A 50 -1.14 -2.68 11.54
C THR A 50 -1.94 -3.91 11.09
N ARG A 51 -1.73 -5.08 11.72
CA ARG A 51 -2.45 -6.32 11.39
C ARG A 51 -3.96 -6.16 11.60
N VAL A 52 -4.37 -5.58 12.73
CA VAL A 52 -5.77 -5.25 13.03
C VAL A 52 -6.33 -4.23 12.04
N GLY A 53 -5.54 -3.22 11.68
CA GLY A 53 -5.88 -2.21 10.68
C GLY A 53 -6.17 -2.84 9.31
N TYR A 54 -5.33 -3.76 8.85
CA TYR A 54 -5.58 -4.53 7.62
C TYR A 54 -6.85 -5.39 7.72
N GLY A 55 -7.11 -6.01 8.88
CA GLY A 55 -8.35 -6.77 9.10
C GLY A 55 -9.61 -5.91 8.99
N ARG A 56 -9.54 -4.63 9.39
CA ARG A 56 -10.64 -3.67 9.22
C ARG A 56 -10.74 -3.13 7.80
N LEU A 57 -9.61 -2.91 7.13
CA LEU A 57 -9.59 -2.53 5.71
C LEU A 57 -10.03 -3.67 4.81
N ALA A 58 -9.94 -4.93 5.23
CA ALA A 58 -10.56 -6.05 4.53
C ALA A 58 -12.11 -5.97 4.53
N ALA A 59 -12.70 -5.09 5.35
CA ALA A 59 -14.11 -4.72 5.26
C ALA A 59 -14.38 -3.55 4.29
N GLN A 60 -13.35 -3.01 3.64
CA GLN A 60 -13.52 -2.07 2.52
C GLN A 60 -14.20 -2.78 1.35
N THR A 61 -15.01 -2.02 0.63
CA THR A 61 -15.64 -2.55 -0.58
C THR A 61 -14.57 -2.79 -1.65
N ALA A 62 -14.83 -3.73 -2.57
CA ALA A 62 -13.91 -4.00 -3.69
C ALA A 62 -13.59 -2.74 -4.52
N ASP A 63 -14.49 -1.76 -4.52
CA ASP A 63 -14.34 -0.48 -5.20
C ASP A 63 -13.33 0.44 -4.50
N GLU A 64 -13.38 0.53 -3.18
CA GLU A 64 -12.41 1.32 -2.39
C GLU A 64 -11.00 0.76 -2.56
N LEU A 65 -10.85 -0.56 -2.53
CA LEU A 65 -9.56 -1.21 -2.78
C LEU A 65 -9.07 -0.95 -4.21
N ARG A 66 -9.97 -0.96 -5.20
CA ARG A 66 -9.62 -0.67 -6.60
C ARG A 66 -9.11 0.76 -6.75
N ILE A 67 -9.83 1.74 -6.22
CA ILE A 67 -9.45 3.17 -6.24
C ILE A 67 -8.07 3.36 -5.62
N GLU A 68 -7.83 2.75 -4.46
CA GLU A 68 -6.54 2.89 -3.77
C GLU A 68 -5.37 2.27 -4.56
N VAL A 69 -5.58 1.07 -5.12
CA VAL A 69 -4.56 0.42 -5.95
C VAL A 69 -4.30 1.26 -7.20
N GLU A 70 -5.33 1.83 -7.81
CA GLU A 70 -5.20 2.72 -8.97
C GLU A 70 -4.38 3.97 -8.63
N ASP A 71 -4.66 4.63 -7.50
CA ASP A 71 -3.90 5.79 -7.04
C ASP A 71 -2.42 5.47 -6.79
N ARG A 72 -2.13 4.30 -6.21
CA ARG A 72 -0.77 3.85 -6.00
C ARG A 72 -0.03 3.61 -7.31
N LEU A 73 -0.68 2.92 -8.26
CA LEU A 73 -0.12 2.70 -9.60
C LEU A 73 0.13 4.03 -10.33
N ASN A 74 -0.80 4.98 -10.24
CA ASN A 74 -0.65 6.32 -10.80
C ASN A 74 0.55 7.06 -10.17
N GLY A 75 0.74 6.94 -8.85
CA GLY A 75 1.89 7.50 -8.15
C GLY A 75 3.22 6.91 -8.61
N LEU A 76 3.30 5.58 -8.76
CA LEU A 76 4.49 4.89 -9.28
C LEU A 76 4.78 5.26 -10.74
N LEU A 77 3.75 5.34 -11.57
CA LEU A 77 3.87 5.72 -12.97
C LEU A 77 4.45 7.13 -13.12
N ARG A 78 3.95 8.10 -12.35
CA ARG A 78 4.50 9.47 -12.32
C ARG A 78 5.98 9.48 -11.95
N ARG A 79 6.38 8.73 -10.91
CA ARG A 79 7.80 8.61 -10.50
C ARG A 79 8.65 7.99 -11.60
N ALA A 80 8.22 6.88 -12.17
CA ALA A 80 8.94 6.22 -13.26
C ALA A 80 9.14 7.14 -14.48
N HIS A 81 8.15 7.97 -14.82
CA HIS A 81 8.30 8.99 -15.86
C HIS A 81 9.26 10.11 -15.49
N LEU A 82 9.30 10.53 -14.21
CA LEU A 82 10.29 11.50 -13.75
C LEU A 82 11.70 10.91 -13.83
N ASP A 83 11.91 9.71 -13.29
CA ASP A 83 13.21 9.01 -13.34
C ASP A 83 13.68 8.80 -14.78
N LEU A 84 12.75 8.50 -15.70
CA LEU A 84 13.06 8.32 -17.12
C LEU A 84 13.64 9.58 -17.76
N ARG A 85 13.22 10.77 -17.32
CA ARG A 85 13.78 12.04 -17.81
C ARG A 85 15.24 12.25 -17.40
N PHE A 86 15.65 11.63 -16.29
CA PHE A 86 17.00 11.76 -15.73
C PHE A 86 17.88 10.54 -16.00
N ALA A 87 17.38 9.52 -16.70
CA ALA A 87 18.14 8.32 -17.02
C ALA A 87 19.33 8.64 -17.93
N ASP A 88 20.53 8.35 -17.43
CA ASP A 88 21.82 8.63 -18.05
C ASP A 88 22.24 7.58 -19.09
N SER A 89 21.64 6.40 -19.04
CA SER A 89 22.03 5.25 -19.85
C SER A 89 20.84 4.59 -20.54
N GLN A 90 21.11 3.95 -21.67
CA GLN A 90 20.09 3.21 -22.40
C GLN A 90 19.56 2.01 -21.60
N SER A 91 20.43 1.37 -20.81
CA SER A 91 20.04 0.30 -19.89
C SER A 91 19.01 0.78 -18.87
N ALA A 92 19.28 1.92 -18.21
CA ALA A 92 18.34 2.50 -17.24
C ALA A 92 17.01 2.87 -17.91
N ARG A 93 17.03 3.47 -19.11
CA ARG A 93 15.83 3.74 -19.90
C ARG A 93 15.02 2.48 -20.19
N THR A 94 15.68 1.41 -20.64
CA THR A 94 15.02 0.12 -20.93
C THR A 94 14.38 -0.48 -19.68
N ALA A 95 15.04 -0.42 -18.52
CA ALA A 95 14.45 -0.87 -17.26
C ALA A 95 13.19 -0.07 -16.90
N LEU A 96 13.24 1.25 -17.02
CA LEU A 96 12.11 2.14 -16.73
C LEU A 96 10.95 1.93 -17.70
N TYR A 97 11.20 1.72 -19.01
CA TYR A 97 10.15 1.37 -19.96
C TYR A 97 9.42 0.07 -19.59
N ARG A 98 10.15 -0.96 -19.15
CA ARG A 98 9.53 -2.21 -18.70
C ARG A 98 8.65 -1.98 -17.46
N THR A 99 9.12 -1.18 -16.51
CA THR A 99 8.34 -0.82 -15.32
C THR A 99 7.06 -0.06 -15.70
N ILE A 100 7.15 0.93 -16.58
CA ILE A 100 6.00 1.70 -17.07
C ILE A 100 4.98 0.76 -17.75
N LEU A 101 5.42 -0.10 -18.67
CA LEU A 101 4.54 -1.05 -19.35
C LEU A 101 3.86 -2.02 -18.38
N ALA A 102 4.58 -2.51 -17.36
CA ALA A 102 4.00 -3.38 -16.34
C ALA A 102 2.93 -2.67 -15.51
N ILE A 103 3.15 -1.41 -15.14
CA ILE A 103 2.18 -0.59 -14.41
C ILE A 103 0.93 -0.35 -15.27
N GLU A 104 1.11 0.04 -16.53
CA GLU A 104 0.00 0.29 -17.46
C GLU A 104 -0.84 -0.96 -17.73
N GLY A 105 -0.21 -2.12 -17.91
CA GLY A 105 -0.92 -3.40 -18.02
C GLY A 105 -1.75 -3.70 -16.78
N ARG A 106 -1.22 -3.41 -15.58
CA ARG A 106 -1.99 -3.62 -14.33
C ARG A 106 -3.16 -2.64 -14.19
N ARG A 107 -3.03 -1.40 -14.67
CA ARG A 107 -4.13 -0.42 -14.69
C ARG A 107 -5.23 -0.84 -15.66
N ALA A 108 -4.86 -1.31 -16.85
CA ALA A 108 -5.83 -1.83 -17.83
C ALA A 108 -6.65 -2.99 -17.26
N GLN A 109 -6.01 -3.90 -16.51
CA GLN A 109 -6.69 -4.99 -15.80
C GLN A 109 -7.70 -4.49 -14.77
N LEU A 110 -7.32 -3.48 -13.96
CA LEU A 110 -8.21 -2.94 -12.92
C LEU A 110 -9.43 -2.24 -13.52
N LEU A 111 -9.26 -1.58 -14.67
CA LEU A 111 -10.34 -0.91 -15.39
C LEU A 111 -11.18 -1.87 -16.25
N GLY A 112 -10.83 -3.16 -16.31
CA GLY A 112 -11.50 -4.13 -17.18
C GLY A 112 -11.33 -3.83 -18.67
N LEU A 113 -10.28 -3.08 -19.03
CA LEU A 113 -9.96 -2.69 -20.41
C LEU A 113 -9.04 -3.70 -21.11
N ASP A 114 -8.57 -4.72 -20.38
CA ASP A 114 -7.82 -5.82 -20.99
C ASP A 114 -8.74 -6.54 -21.97
N LEU A 115 -8.40 -6.44 -23.26
CA LEU A 115 -9.03 -7.24 -24.29
C LEU A 115 -8.85 -8.72 -23.92
N PRO A 116 -9.91 -9.55 -23.96
CA PRO A 116 -9.73 -10.98 -23.80
C PRO A 116 -8.67 -11.43 -24.79
N LYS A 117 -7.65 -12.16 -24.31
CA LYS A 117 -6.63 -12.74 -25.16
C LYS A 117 -7.37 -13.51 -26.25
N ALA A 118 -7.24 -13.08 -27.51
CA ALA A 118 -7.81 -13.79 -28.63
C ALA A 118 -7.19 -15.21 -28.64
N GLY A 119 -7.96 -16.21 -28.19
CA GLY A 119 -7.50 -17.60 -28.14
C GLY A 119 -8.00 -18.41 -26.95
N THR A 120 -9.31 -18.69 -26.94
CA THR A 120 -9.88 -20.02 -26.67
C THR A 120 -11.28 -20.03 -27.32
N GLY A 121 -11.29 -20.01 -28.65
CA GLY A 121 -12.47 -20.41 -29.40
C GLY A 121 -12.41 -21.92 -29.54
N ASP A 122 -12.99 -22.62 -28.56
CA ASP A 122 -13.37 -24.02 -28.70
C ASP A 122 -14.88 -24.05 -28.97
N GLU A 123 -15.25 -24.05 -30.25
CA GLU A 123 -16.45 -24.71 -30.80
C GLU A 123 -16.13 -25.24 -32.21
#